data_AF-A0A1J5WNI4-F1
#
_entry.id   AF-A0A1J5WNI4-F1
#
_cell.length_a   1.000
_cell.length_b   1.000
_cell.length_c   1.000
_cell.angle_alpha   90.00
_cell.angle_beta   90.00
_cell.angle_gamma   90.00
#
_symmetry.space_group_name_H-M   'P 1'
#
loop_
_entity.id
_entity.type
_entity.pdbx_description
1 polymer ?
#
loop_
_entity_poly.entity_id
_entity_poly.type
_entity_poly.pdbx_seq_one_letter_code
_entity_poly.pdbx_strand_id
1 'polypeptide(L)'
;MYFAVFNRKDECLFGITTERDCDVLLQQVVLFGALDMVELAEKETQSLYLGNVDVFQEWQVSAFVSHCDVVFLLLHKSVASERMKAFFHKTHKMYVELLMNPFYEVDGEIRFPWFRQKLKNMLSLLC
;
A
#
# COMPACT_ATOMS: atom_id res chain seq x y z
N MET A 1 -12.16 1.46 0.28
CA MET A 1 -10.76 1.08 0.60
C MET A 1 -9.85 1.46 -0.57
N TYR A 2 -8.71 2.09 -0.29
CA TYR A 2 -7.72 2.48 -1.30
C TYR A 2 -6.35 1.92 -0.93
N PHE A 3 -5.67 1.34 -1.90
CA PHE A 3 -4.33 0.79 -1.73
C PHE A 3 -3.36 1.46 -2.70
N ALA A 4 -2.22 1.91 -2.20
CA ALA A 4 -1.16 2.46 -3.02
C ALA A 4 0.22 1.94 -2.64
N VAL A 5 1.11 1.97 -3.62
CA VAL A 5 2.53 1.64 -3.49
C VAL A 5 3.32 2.88 -3.87
N PHE A 6 4.15 3.32 -2.96
CA PHE A 6 5.05 4.44 -3.13
C PHE A 6 6.48 3.94 -3.18
N ASN A 7 7.25 4.62 -4.00
CA ASN A 7 8.68 4.40 -4.10
C ASN A 7 9.45 5.23 -3.07
N ARG A 8 10.76 5.01 -2.99
CA ARG A 8 11.70 5.80 -2.18
C ARG A 8 11.73 7.30 -2.50
N LYS A 9 11.30 7.70 -3.70
CA LYS A 9 11.21 9.11 -4.13
C LYS A 9 9.82 9.72 -3.91
N ASP A 10 8.97 9.07 -3.12
CA ASP A 10 7.57 9.44 -2.89
C ASP A 10 6.70 9.45 -4.15
N GLU A 11 7.17 8.82 -5.22
CA GLU A 11 6.41 8.63 -6.45
C GLU A 11 5.43 7.46 -6.28
N CYS A 12 4.16 7.70 -6.61
CA CYS A 12 3.14 6.67 -6.58
C CYS A 12 3.30 5.73 -7.78
N LEU A 13 3.77 4.50 -7.53
CA LEU A 13 4.00 3.48 -8.55
C LEU A 13 2.70 2.78 -8.96
N PHE A 14 1.75 2.71 -8.04
CA PHE A 14 0.50 2.00 -8.24
C PHE A 14 -0.56 2.47 -7.25
N GLY A 15 -1.78 2.70 -7.74
CA GLY A 15 -2.94 2.99 -6.91
C GLY A 15 -4.16 2.21 -7.39
N ILE A 16 -4.88 1.56 -6.47
CA ILE A 16 -6.14 0.90 -6.76
C ILE A 16 -7.19 1.26 -5.71
N THR A 17 -8.37 1.63 -6.19
CA THR A 17 -9.57 1.75 -5.35
C THR A 17 -10.48 0.53 -5.57
N THR A 18 -11.05 0.02 -4.48
CA THR A 18 -12.03 -1.06 -4.51
C THR A 18 -13.45 -0.54 -4.72
N GLU A 19 -13.75 0.64 -4.16
CA GLU A 19 -15.09 1.24 -4.18
C GLU A 19 -15.23 2.22 -5.36
N ARG A 20 -16.37 2.16 -6.04
CA ARG A 20 -16.64 2.96 -7.25
C ARG A 20 -17.05 4.41 -6.97
N ASP A 21 -17.51 4.70 -5.75
CA ASP A 21 -18.13 6.00 -5.38
C ASP A 21 -17.32 6.80 -4.35
N CYS A 22 -16.02 6.51 -4.19
CA CYS A 22 -15.14 7.29 -3.33
C CYS A 22 -14.40 8.36 -4.12
N ASP A 23 -14.24 9.55 -3.53
CA ASP A 23 -13.38 10.61 -4.05
C ASP A 23 -11.92 10.15 -4.07
N VAL A 24 -11.49 9.61 -5.22
CA VAL A 24 -10.13 9.06 -5.41
C VAL A 24 -9.06 10.10 -5.10
N LEU A 25 -9.31 11.36 -5.46
CA LEU A 25 -8.40 12.48 -5.20
C LEU A 25 -8.22 12.73 -3.70
N LEU A 26 -9.31 12.67 -2.92
CA LEU A 26 -9.23 12.83 -1.47
C LEU A 26 -8.41 11.70 -0.85
N GLN A 27 -8.66 10.46 -1.27
CA GLN A 27 -7.90 9.30 -0.79
C GLN A 27 -6.41 9.42 -1.11
N GLN A 28 -6.07 9.88 -2.31
CA GLN A 28 -4.69 10.15 -2.70
C GLN A 28 -4.05 11.21 -1.80
N VAL A 29 -4.70 12.36 -1.60
CA VAL A 29 -4.17 13.44 -0.74
C VAL A 29 -3.94 12.97 0.69
N VAL A 30 -4.89 12.21 1.25
CA VAL A 30 -4.74 11.64 2.60
C VAL A 30 -3.52 10.70 2.68
N LEU A 31 -3.29 9.87 1.67
CA LEU A 31 -2.15 8.95 1.65
C LEU A 31 -0.82 9.66 1.46
N PHE A 32 -0.76 10.66 0.59
CA PHE A 32 0.44 11.49 0.43
C PHE A 32 0.78 12.22 1.74
N GLY A 33 -0.22 12.73 2.46
CA GLY A 33 -0.01 13.35 3.77
C GLY A 33 0.45 12.38 4.86
N ALA A 34 0.16 11.08 4.72
CA ALA A 34 0.55 10.06 5.68
C ALA A 34 2.00 9.56 5.50
N LEU A 35 2.68 9.88 4.39
CA LEU A 35 4.05 9.42 4.14
C LEU A 35 5.04 9.88 5.21
N ASP A 36 4.94 11.14 5.66
CA ASP A 36 5.79 11.69 6.71
C ASP A 36 5.65 10.90 8.03
N MET A 37 4.43 10.48 8.36
CA MET A 37 4.14 9.68 9.55
C MET A 37 4.72 8.26 9.43
N VAL A 38 4.77 7.71 8.22
CA VAL A 38 5.38 6.40 7.95
C VAL A 38 6.88 6.43 8.17
N GLU A 39 7.57 7.47 7.70
CA GLU A 39 9.01 7.63 7.90
C GLU A 39 9.38 7.74 9.39
N LEU A 40 8.53 8.40 10.18
CA LEU A 40 8.70 8.48 11.63
C LEU A 40 8.51 7.10 12.28
N ALA A 41 7.45 6.39 11.92
CA ALA A 41 7.14 5.07 12.46
C ALA A 41 8.20 4.01 12.09
N GLU A 42 8.79 4.09 10.90
CA GLU A 42 9.90 3.22 10.48
C GLU A 42 11.15 3.40 11.37
N LYS A 43 11.46 4.64 11.76
CA LYS A 43 12.60 4.93 12.64
C LYS A 43 12.40 4.37 14.05
N GLU A 44 11.15 4.30 14.52
CA GLU A 44 10.82 3.76 15.82
C GLU A 44 10.72 2.24 15.84
N THR A 45 10.25 1.62 14.76
CA THR A 45 9.90 0.19 14.74
C THR A 45 10.71 -0.57 13.68
N GLN A 46 11.49 -1.58 14.11
CA GLN A 46 12.27 -2.44 13.21
C GLN A 46 11.44 -3.51 12.47
N SER A 47 10.12 -3.43 12.47
CA SER A 47 9.26 -4.41 11.81
C SER A 47 8.73 -3.89 10.48
N LEU A 48 8.71 -4.75 9.46
CA LEU A 48 8.17 -4.44 8.13
C LEU A 48 6.72 -3.95 8.14
N TYR A 49 5.91 -4.47 9.07
CA TYR A 49 4.53 -4.07 9.24
C TYR A 49 4.43 -3.08 10.38
N LEU A 50 4.12 -1.81 10.08
CA LEU A 50 4.04 -0.73 11.06
C LEU A 50 2.67 -0.66 11.76
N GLY A 51 1.67 -1.38 11.24
CA GLY A 51 0.32 -1.34 11.80
C GLY A 51 -0.46 -0.15 11.30
N ASN A 52 -1.17 0.52 12.19
CA ASN A 52 -1.92 1.75 11.88
C ASN A 52 -1.01 2.96 12.16
N VAL A 53 -0.75 3.75 11.13
CA VAL A 53 0.18 4.89 11.19
C VAL A 53 -0.56 6.21 11.32
N ASP A 54 -1.71 6.34 10.65
CA ASP A 54 -2.50 7.58 10.67
C ASP A 54 -4.00 7.29 10.66
N VAL A 55 -4.79 8.22 11.18
CA VAL A 55 -6.26 8.14 11.24
C VAL A 55 -6.86 9.40 10.65
N PHE A 56 -7.57 9.24 9.54
CA PHE A 56 -8.32 10.30 8.88
C PHE A 56 -9.83 10.05 9.04
N GLN A 57 -10.46 10.77 9.97
CA GLN A 57 -11.89 10.59 10.30
C GLN A 57 -12.19 9.14 10.72
N GLU A 58 -13.01 8.44 9.93
CA GLU A 58 -13.34 7.01 10.13
C GLU A 58 -12.37 6.06 9.42
N TRP A 59 -11.41 6.60 8.66
CA TRP A 59 -10.45 5.82 7.90
C TRP A 59 -9.14 5.68 8.67
N GLN A 60 -8.62 4.47 8.70
CA GLN A 60 -7.31 4.13 9.23
C GLN A 60 -6.35 3.90 8.07
N VAL A 61 -5.12 4.40 8.22
CA VAL A 61 -4.03 4.25 7.25
C VAL A 61 -3.05 3.24 7.83
N SER A 62 -3.04 2.04 7.26
CA SER A 62 -2.04 1.04 7.60
C SER A 62 -0.89 1.07 6.62
N ALA A 63 0.33 0.97 7.16
CA ALA A 63 1.56 0.98 6.40
C ALA A 63 2.35 -0.32 6.56
N PHE A 64 2.95 -0.73 5.46
CA PHE A 64 3.95 -1.76 5.41
C PHE A 64 5.14 -1.23 4.61
N VAL A 65 6.32 -1.23 5.20
CA VAL A 65 7.55 -0.74 4.58
C VAL A 65 8.43 -1.95 4.30
N SER A 66 8.89 -2.06 3.06
CA SER A 66 9.90 -3.06 2.70
C SER A 66 11.31 -2.53 2.97
N HIS A 67 12.28 -3.43 3.18
CA HIS A 67 13.70 -3.08 3.34
C HIS A 67 14.32 -2.35 2.13
N CYS A 68 13.59 -2.22 1.02
CA CYS A 68 14.00 -1.46 -0.16
C CYS A 68 13.43 -0.02 -0.16
N ASP A 69 13.01 0.51 0.99
CA ASP A 69 12.32 1.81 1.16
C ASP A 69 11.07 1.95 0.27
N VAL A 70 10.43 0.81 -0.04
CA VAL A 70 9.16 0.78 -0.78
C VAL A 70 8.03 0.73 0.24
N VAL A 71 7.14 1.71 0.16
CA VAL A 71 6.07 1.92 1.13
C VAL A 71 4.74 1.46 0.53
N PHE A 72 4.09 0.54 1.20
CA PHE A 72 2.76 0.05 0.87
C PHE A 72 1.75 0.63 1.85
N LEU A 73 0.78 1.40 1.35
CA LEU A 73 -0.25 2.03 2.16
C LEU A 73 -1.64 1.50 1.83
N LEU A 74 -2.43 1.27 2.87
CA LEU A 74 -3.82 0.84 2.77
C LEU A 74 -4.73 1.72 3.62
N LEU A 75 -5.61 2.45 2.94
CA LEU A 75 -6.71 3.17 3.54
C LEU A 75 -7.92 2.25 3.71
N HIS A 76 -8.36 2.05 4.96
CA HIS A 76 -9.41 1.11 5.32
C HIS A 76 -10.25 1.63 6.50
N LYS A 77 -11.52 1.20 6.63
CA LYS A 77 -12.38 1.59 7.78
C LYS A 77 -12.35 0.59 8.94
N SER A 78 -11.93 -0.64 8.66
CA SER A 78 -11.90 -1.72 9.67
C SER A 78 -10.70 -1.55 10.60
N VAL A 79 -10.67 -2.28 11.71
CA VAL A 79 -9.49 -2.31 12.59
C VAL A 79 -8.41 -3.19 11.96
N ALA A 80 -7.16 -2.75 12.04
CA ALA A 80 -6.00 -3.53 11.64
C ALA A 80 -6.04 -4.96 12.20
N SER A 81 -5.90 -5.96 11.33
CA SER A 81 -6.02 -7.38 11.68
C SER A 81 -4.91 -8.23 11.07
N GLU A 82 -4.71 -9.44 11.58
CA GLU A 82 -3.72 -10.39 11.04
C GLU A 82 -3.92 -10.68 9.54
N ARG A 83 -5.16 -10.55 9.04
CA ARG A 83 -5.49 -10.68 7.62
C ARG A 83 -4.86 -9.57 6.77
N MET A 84 -4.81 -8.34 7.28
CA MET A 84 -4.16 -7.21 6.60
C MET A 84 -2.65 -7.41 6.54
N LYS A 85 -2.05 -7.85 7.65
CA LYS A 85 -0.62 -8.20 7.66
C LYS A 85 -0.29 -9.30 6.64
N ALA A 86 -1.11 -10.35 6.55
CA ALA A 86 -0.96 -11.39 5.54
C ALA A 86 -1.15 -10.86 4.11
N PHE A 87 -2.09 -9.94 3.89
CA PHE A 87 -2.27 -9.24 2.62
C PHE A 87 -1.02 -8.47 2.22
N PHE A 88 -0.45 -7.67 3.12
CA PHE A 88 0.78 -6.91 2.85
C PHE A 88 1.94 -7.82 2.49
N HIS A 89 2.16 -8.92 3.23
CA HIS A 89 3.21 -9.89 2.91
C HIS A 89 3.00 -10.53 1.53
N LYS A 90 1.76 -10.85 1.17
CA LYS A 90 1.44 -11.45 -0.13
C LYS A 90 1.60 -10.45 -1.28
N THR A 91 1.21 -9.20 -1.07
CA THR A 91 1.42 -8.12 -2.04
C THR A 91 2.89 -7.81 -2.22
N HIS A 92 3.66 -7.74 -1.12
CA HIS A 92 5.11 -7.56 -1.17
C HIS A 92 5.79 -8.67 -1.96
N LYS A 93 5.43 -9.95 -1.72
CA LYS A 93 5.95 -11.07 -2.51
C LYS A 93 5.66 -10.90 -4.01
N MET A 94 4.44 -10.49 -4.36
CA MET A 94 4.05 -10.27 -5.75
C MET A 94 4.81 -9.09 -6.39
N TYR A 95 5.09 -8.06 -5.61
CA TYR A 95 5.92 -6.93 -6.03
C TYR A 95 7.38 -7.35 -6.27
N VAL A 96 7.95 -8.20 -5.41
CA VAL A 96 9.28 -8.76 -5.62
C VAL A 96 9.33 -9.65 -6.87
N GLU A 97 8.30 -10.47 -7.11
CA GLU A 97 8.17 -11.25 -8.36
C GLU A 97 8.15 -10.36 -9.61
N LEU A 98 7.58 -9.16 -9.52
CA LEU A 98 7.61 -8.16 -10.59
C LEU A 98 9.02 -7.57 -10.79
N LEU A 99 9.71 -7.22 -9.70
CA LEU A 99 11.08 -6.70 -9.77
C LEU A 99 12.08 -7.70 -10.33
N MET A 100 11.83 -9.01 -10.17
CA MET A 100 12.65 -10.06 -10.78
C MET A 100 12.48 -10.16 -12.30
N ASN A 101 11.48 -9.50 -12.88
CA ASN A 101 11.31 -9.46 -14.33
C ASN A 101 12.38 -8.54 -14.95
N PRO A 102 13.27 -9.04 -15.83
CA PRO A 102 14.30 -8.21 -16.48
C PRO A 102 13.74 -7.12 -17.39
N PHE A 103 12.44 -7.17 -17.73
CA PHE A 103 11.76 -6.15 -18.52
C PHE A 103 11.04 -5.09 -17.68
N TYR A 104 11.09 -5.18 -16.35
CA TYR A 104 10.51 -4.19 -15.48
C TYR A 104 11.56 -3.14 -15.12
N GLU A 105 11.26 -1.88 -15.39
CA GLU A 105 12.10 -0.76 -14.97
C GLU A 105 11.96 -0.57 -13.46
N VAL A 106 13.09 -0.52 -12.77
CA VAL A 106 13.14 -0.14 -11.35
C VAL A 106 12.54 1.27 -11.25
N ASP A 107 11.64 1.50 -10.29
CA ASP A 107 10.88 2.74 -10.11
C ASP A 107 9.78 3.01 -11.16
N GLY A 108 9.54 2.09 -12.11
CA GLY A 108 8.50 2.25 -13.12
C GLY A 108 7.09 1.98 -12.60
N GLU A 109 6.07 2.60 -13.21
CA GLU A 109 4.66 2.34 -12.88
C GLU A 109 4.28 0.86 -13.07
N ILE A 110 3.53 0.30 -12.11
CA ILE A 110 3.05 -1.09 -12.22
C ILE A 110 1.82 -1.13 -13.15
N ARG A 111 2.05 -1.40 -14.43
CA ARG A 111 0.97 -1.42 -15.45
C ARG A 111 0.36 -2.80 -15.71
N PHE A 112 0.83 -3.84 -15.01
CA PHE A 112 0.45 -5.21 -15.32
C PHE A 112 -1.01 -5.55 -14.92
N PRO A 113 -1.87 -6.00 -15.87
CA PRO A 113 -3.28 -6.29 -15.59
C PRO A 113 -3.48 -7.44 -14.59
N TRP A 114 -2.65 -8.48 -14.67
CA TRP A 114 -2.74 -9.66 -13.79
C TRP A 114 -2.48 -9.29 -12.32
N PHE A 115 -1.56 -8.34 -12.08
CA PHE A 115 -1.25 -7.83 -10.75
C PHE A 115 -2.46 -7.10 -10.16
N ARG A 116 -3.03 -6.19 -10.95
CA ARG A 116 -4.23 -5.42 -10.58
C ARG A 116 -5.42 -6.34 -10.27
N GLN A 117 -5.67 -7.35 -11.09
CA GLN A 117 -6.77 -8.30 -10.90
C GLN A 117 -6.58 -9.13 -9.61
N LYS A 118 -5.37 -9.63 -9.38
CA LYS A 118 -5.05 -10.41 -8.18
C LYS A 118 -5.17 -9.57 -6.91
N LEU A 119 -4.69 -8.31 -6.93
CA LEU A 119 -4.90 -7.37 -5.83
C LEU A 119 -6.38 -7.09 -5.58
N LYS A 120 -7.16 -6.83 -6.62
CA LYS A 120 -8.60 -6.61 -6.49
C LYS A 120 -9.31 -7.79 -5.81
N ASN A 121 -8.97 -9.02 -6.20
CA ASN A 121 -9.51 -10.23 -5.57
C ASN A 121 -9.11 -10.35 -4.09
N MET A 122 -7.88 -9.95 -3.74
CA MET A 122 -7.43 -9.98 -2.35
C MET A 122 -8.07 -8.88 -1.50
N LEU A 123 -8.25 -7.69 -2.07
CA LEU A 123 -8.95 -6.57 -1.42
C LEU A 123 -10.42 -6.90 -1.17
N SER A 124 -11.10 -7.58 -2.10
CA SER A 124 -12.48 -8.04 -1.88
C SER A 124 -12.62 -9.09 -0.77
N LEU A 125 -11.55 -9.80 -0.40
CA LEU A 125 -11.55 -10.76 0.72
C LEU A 125 -11.27 -10.10 2.08
N LEU A 126 -10.88 -8.81 2.08
CA LEU A 126 -10.62 -8.03 3.28
C LEU A 126 -11.85 -7.22 3.74
N CYS A 127 -12.81 -6.99 2.84
CA CYS A 127 -14.16 -6.54 3.18
C CYS A 127 -14.96 -7.69 3.82
#